data_AF-A0AAV8XMD2-F1
#
_entry.id   AF-A0AAV8XMD2-F1
#
_cell.length_a   1.000
_cell.length_b   1.000
_cell.length_c   1.000
_cell.angle_alpha   90.00
_cell.angle_beta   90.00
_cell.angle_gamma   90.00
#
_symmetry.space_group_name_H-M   'P 1'
#
loop_
_entity.id
_entity.type
_entity.pdbx_description
1 polymer ?
#
loop_
_entity_poly.entity_id
_entity_poly.type
_entity_poly.pdbx_seq_one_letter_code
_entity_poly.pdbx_strand_id
1 'polypeptide(L)'
;MAFLACSVQPTNPKFGGIEIPVGEITPEIMKQQMTDEQWKHMYEMSHDKNLYQNMINSLFPSVHGNDEVKKGILLMLFGGVSKTTVEGTSLRGDINCCIVGDPSTAKSQFLKQVSEFSPRAVYTSGTYYFLMGVLDT
;
A
#
# COMPACT_ATOMS: atom_id res chain seq x y z
N MET A 1 11.17 36.17 -2.90
CA MET A 1 12.07 35.27 -3.62
C MET A 1 11.23 34.48 -4.60
N ALA A 2 11.52 34.54 -5.91
CA ALA A 2 10.81 33.78 -6.92
C ALA A 2 11.68 32.56 -7.31
N PHE A 3 11.09 31.37 -7.34
CA PHE A 3 11.76 30.15 -7.78
C PHE A 3 11.38 29.90 -9.25
N LEU A 4 12.37 29.84 -10.14
CA LEU A 4 12.18 29.60 -11.56
C LEU A 4 12.71 28.20 -11.86
N ALA A 5 11.81 27.22 -12.00
CA ALA A 5 12.16 25.84 -12.28
C ALA A 5 11.95 25.54 -13.76
N CYS A 6 13.00 25.09 -14.45
CA CYS A 6 12.96 24.68 -15.86
C CYS A 6 12.84 23.17 -16.06
N SER A 7 12.92 22.37 -14.99
CA SER A 7 12.75 20.90 -15.01
C SER A 7 12.36 20.40 -13.62
N VAL A 8 11.50 19.38 -13.55
CA VAL A 8 11.12 18.68 -12.32
C VAL A 8 11.24 17.18 -12.55
N GLN A 9 11.91 16.49 -11.65
CA GLN A 9 12.00 15.02 -11.63
C GLN A 9 11.67 14.52 -10.22
N PRO A 10 10.99 13.36 -10.08
CA PRO A 10 10.70 12.78 -8.78
C PRO A 10 11.99 12.43 -8.03
N THR A 11 12.06 12.76 -6.74
CA THR A 11 13.26 12.56 -5.91
C THR A 11 13.59 11.09 -5.65
N ASN A 12 12.59 10.20 -5.76
CA ASN A 12 12.80 8.75 -5.62
C ASN A 12 11.76 7.99 -6.45
N PRO A 13 12.05 7.68 -7.72
CA PRO A 13 11.15 6.85 -8.50
C PRO A 13 11.23 5.40 -8.02
N LYS A 14 10.25 4.98 -7.21
CA LYS A 14 10.02 3.54 -6.99
C LYS A 14 9.59 2.95 -8.33
N PHE A 15 10.27 1.88 -8.79
CA PHE A 15 10.16 1.30 -10.14
C PHE A 15 10.70 2.17 -11.30
N GLY A 16 12.03 2.31 -11.36
CA GLY A 16 12.72 2.57 -12.63
C GLY A 16 12.48 3.92 -13.33
N GLY A 17 11.90 4.92 -12.66
CA GLY A 17 11.82 6.28 -13.21
C GLY A 17 10.64 6.56 -14.13
N ILE A 18 9.67 5.66 -14.25
CA ILE A 18 8.57 5.81 -15.20
C ILE A 18 7.26 5.95 -14.41
N GLU A 19 6.57 7.09 -14.59
CA GLU A 19 5.18 7.22 -14.20
C GLU A 19 4.35 6.26 -15.06
N ILE A 20 4.07 5.06 -14.54
CA ILE A 20 3.24 4.10 -15.25
C ILE A 20 1.80 4.59 -15.15
N PRO A 21 1.10 4.87 -16.27
CA PRO A 21 -0.32 5.17 -16.25
C PRO A 21 -1.06 4.00 -15.60
N VAL A 22 -1.77 4.26 -14.51
CA VAL A 22 -2.42 3.25 -13.65
C VAL A 22 -3.44 2.37 -14.40
N GLY A 23 -3.79 2.73 -15.65
CA GLY A 23 -4.78 2.04 -16.48
C GLY A 23 -4.28 0.84 -17.30
N GLU A 24 -2.97 0.66 -17.52
CA GLU A 24 -2.44 -0.41 -18.38
C GLU A 24 -1.20 -1.11 -17.80
N ILE A 25 -1.24 -1.46 -16.51
CA ILE A 25 -0.20 -2.33 -15.92
C ILE A 25 -0.53 -3.78 -16.29
N THR A 26 -0.01 -4.24 -17.44
CA THR A 26 -0.04 -5.65 -17.81
C THR A 26 1.16 -6.39 -17.19
N PRO A 27 1.01 -7.66 -16.79
CA PRO A 27 2.12 -8.43 -16.20
C PRO A 27 3.33 -8.54 -17.13
N GLU A 28 3.13 -8.42 -18.44
CA GLU A 28 4.15 -8.42 -19.48
C GLU A 28 5.00 -7.15 -19.43
N ILE A 29 4.37 -5.96 -19.28
CA ILE A 29 5.09 -4.68 -19.11
C ILE A 29 5.88 -4.71 -17.81
N MET A 30 5.30 -5.25 -16.74
CA MET A 30 5.99 -5.36 -15.45
C MET A 30 7.21 -6.28 -15.55
N LYS A 31 7.11 -7.41 -16.25
CA LYS A 31 8.24 -8.32 -16.48
C LYS A 31 9.37 -7.67 -17.27
N GLN A 32 9.06 -6.87 -18.30
CA GLN A 32 10.07 -6.18 -19.10
C GLN A 32 10.88 -5.13 -18.30
N GLN A 33 10.32 -4.62 -17.21
CA GLN A 33 10.95 -3.59 -16.38
C GLN A 33 11.79 -4.17 -15.23
N MET A 34 11.76 -5.50 -15.02
CA MET A 34 12.49 -6.16 -13.93
C MET A 34 13.73 -6.87 -14.46
N THR A 35 14.78 -6.92 -13.64
CA THR A 35 15.95 -7.75 -13.98
C THR A 35 15.58 -9.24 -13.87
N ASP A 36 16.31 -10.09 -14.60
CA ASP A 36 16.07 -11.54 -14.57
C ASP A 36 16.20 -12.12 -13.16
N GLU A 37 17.10 -11.58 -12.33
CA GLU A 37 17.24 -11.95 -10.92
C GLU A 37 16.01 -11.57 -10.10
N GLN A 38 15.49 -10.35 -10.25
CA GLN A 38 14.28 -9.90 -9.57
C GLN A 38 13.07 -10.74 -9.95
N TRP A 39 12.92 -11.05 -11.25
CA TRP A 39 11.85 -11.91 -11.75
C TRP A 39 11.94 -13.32 -11.16
N LYS A 40 13.15 -13.89 -11.11
CA LYS A 40 13.38 -15.21 -10.51
C LYS A 40 12.97 -15.22 -9.04
N HIS A 41 13.39 -14.22 -8.26
CA HIS A 41 13.00 -14.10 -6.85
C HIS A 41 11.48 -13.96 -6.67
N MET A 42 10.81 -13.15 -7.50
CA MET A 42 9.34 -13.04 -7.47
C MET A 42 8.66 -14.37 -7.77
N TYR A 43 9.16 -15.10 -8.76
CA TYR A 43 8.64 -16.41 -9.13
C TYR A 43 8.84 -17.45 -8.02
N GLU A 44 9.98 -17.45 -7.35
CA GLU A 44 10.24 -18.30 -6.19
C GLU A 44 9.28 -17.98 -5.03
N MET A 45 9.07 -16.69 -4.74
CA MET A 45 8.13 -16.25 -3.70
C MET A 45 6.68 -16.67 -4.02
N SER A 46 6.24 -16.59 -5.27
CA SER A 46 4.86 -16.96 -5.64
C SER A 46 4.55 -18.45 -5.47
N HIS A 47 5.58 -19.31 -5.43
CA HIS A 47 5.46 -20.75 -5.22
C HIS A 47 5.60 -21.15 -3.74
N ASP A 48 5.93 -20.22 -2.85
CA ASP A 48 6.05 -20.49 -1.42
C ASP A 48 4.67 -20.68 -0.79
N LYS A 49 4.43 -21.87 -0.22
CA LYS A 49 3.19 -22.19 0.50
C LYS A 49 2.99 -21.35 1.75
N ASN A 50 4.07 -20.84 2.33
CA ASN A 50 4.06 -20.01 3.54
C ASN A 50 4.15 -18.51 3.21
N LEU A 51 4.04 -18.11 1.94
CA LEU A 51 4.16 -16.72 1.50
C LEU A 51 3.32 -15.77 2.34
N TYR A 52 2.06 -16.15 2.64
CA TYR A 52 1.15 -15.31 3.41
C TYR A 52 1.67 -15.01 4.83
N GLN A 53 2.19 -16.02 5.52
CA GLN A 53 2.78 -15.83 6.86
C GLN A 53 4.12 -15.10 6.80
N ASN A 54 4.93 -15.40 5.79
CA ASN A 54 6.21 -14.75 5.59
C ASN A 54 6.03 -13.25 5.34
N MET A 55 5.07 -12.85 4.49
CA MET A 55 4.74 -11.44 4.26
C MET A 55 4.31 -10.71 5.54
N ILE A 56 3.48 -11.35 6.36
CA ILE A 56 3.02 -10.78 7.63
C ILE A 56 4.18 -10.56 8.60
N ASN A 57 5.06 -11.53 8.72
CA ASN A 57 6.22 -11.47 9.61
C ASN A 57 7.27 -10.45 9.11
N SER A 58 7.42 -10.31 7.79
CA SER A 58 8.29 -9.31 7.18
C SER A 58 7.74 -7.89 7.34
N LEU A 59 6.41 -7.70 7.28
CA LEU A 59 5.79 -6.38 7.37
C LEU A 59 5.68 -5.90 8.84
N PHE A 60 5.42 -6.81 9.78
CA PHE A 60 5.22 -6.50 11.20
C PHE A 60 6.18 -7.28 12.12
N PRO A 61 7.52 -7.13 11.96
CA PRO A 61 8.49 -7.94 12.70
C PRO A 61 8.54 -7.62 14.21
N SER A 62 8.18 -6.40 14.60
CA SER A 62 8.26 -5.93 15.99
C SER A 62 6.96 -6.13 16.79
N VAL A 63 5.91 -6.67 16.17
CA VAL A 63 4.62 -6.89 16.82
C VAL A 63 4.36 -8.39 16.91
N HIS A 64 4.27 -8.93 18.12
CA HIS A 64 3.93 -10.34 18.35
C HIS A 64 2.43 -10.52 18.60
N GLY A 65 1.85 -11.59 18.06
CA GLY A 65 0.42 -11.89 18.16
C GLY A 65 -0.46 -11.08 17.20
N ASN A 66 -1.78 -11.14 17.41
CA ASN A 66 -2.80 -10.50 16.58
C ASN A 66 -2.69 -10.82 15.07
N ASP A 67 -2.43 -12.09 14.74
CA ASP A 67 -2.19 -12.49 13.35
C ASP A 67 -3.38 -12.17 12.44
N GLU A 68 -4.61 -12.30 12.94
CA GLU A 68 -5.81 -11.94 12.17
C GLU A 68 -5.87 -10.44 11.80
N VAL A 69 -5.38 -9.56 12.67
CA VAL A 69 -5.29 -8.12 12.38
C VAL A 69 -4.25 -7.86 11.31
N LYS A 70 -3.08 -8.48 11.42
CA LYS A 70 -2.00 -8.34 10.43
C LYS A 70 -2.42 -8.85 9.04
N LYS A 71 -3.13 -9.98 9.00
CA LYS A 71 -3.75 -10.56 7.80
C LYS A 71 -4.71 -9.56 7.14
N GLY A 72 -5.61 -8.96 7.93
CA GLY A 72 -6.55 -7.96 7.43
C GLY A 72 -5.88 -6.72 6.87
N ILE A 73 -4.83 -6.21 7.54
CA ILE A 73 -4.05 -5.07 7.06
C ILE A 73 -3.29 -5.43 5.77
N LEU A 74 -2.73 -6.62 5.68
CA LEU A 74 -2.04 -7.07 4.46
C LEU A 74 -3.01 -7.12 3.27
N LEU A 75 -4.21 -7.65 3.46
CA LEU A 75 -5.25 -7.67 2.41
C LEU A 75 -5.68 -6.26 2.01
N MET A 76 -5.78 -5.33 2.97
CA MET A 76 -6.05 -3.92 2.69
C MET A 76 -4.95 -3.28 1.83
N LEU A 77 -3.67 -3.62 2.06
CA LEU A 77 -2.54 -3.12 1.27
C LEU A 77 -2.52 -3.67 -0.17
N PHE A 78 -2.94 -4.92 -0.37
CA PHE A 78 -3.11 -5.49 -1.71
C PHE A 78 -4.30 -4.87 -2.45
N GLY A 79 -5.35 -4.49 -1.73
CA GLY A 79 -6.59 -3.99 -2.30
C GLY A 79 -7.36 -5.09 -3.06
N GLY A 80 -8.42 -4.68 -3.73
CA GLY A 80 -9.22 -5.56 -4.58
C GLY A 80 -9.49 -4.95 -5.94
N VAL A 81 -10.32 -5.63 -6.73
CA VAL A 81 -10.60 -5.25 -8.11
C VAL A 81 -11.79 -4.32 -8.15
N SER A 82 -11.56 -3.06 -8.51
CA SER A 82 -12.62 -2.11 -8.83
C SER A 82 -13.33 -2.53 -10.11
N LYS A 83 -14.66 -2.50 -10.10
CA LYS A 83 -15.49 -2.93 -11.24
C LYS A 83 -16.44 -1.83 -11.63
N THR A 84 -16.69 -1.68 -12.92
CA THR A 84 -17.72 -0.78 -13.42
C THR A 84 -18.90 -1.62 -13.91
N THR A 85 -20.08 -1.31 -13.40
CA THR A 85 -21.32 -1.96 -13.85
C THR A 85 -21.66 -1.52 -15.28
N VAL A 86 -22.48 -2.31 -15.98
CA VAL A 86 -22.97 -1.97 -17.33
C VAL A 86 -23.77 -0.65 -17.37
N GLU A 87 -24.28 -0.22 -16.22
CA GLU A 87 -25.04 1.03 -16.03
C GLU A 87 -24.13 2.24 -15.74
N GLY A 88 -22.80 2.06 -15.75
CA GLY A 88 -21.82 3.13 -15.53
C GLY A 88 -21.53 3.46 -14.06
N THR A 89 -22.11 2.70 -13.11
CA THR A 89 -21.79 2.86 -11.68
C THR A 89 -20.48 2.15 -11.34
N SER A 90 -19.56 2.86 -10.71
CA SER A 90 -18.28 2.31 -10.21
C SER A 90 -18.47 1.63 -8.85
N LEU A 91 -18.08 0.37 -8.76
CA LEU A 91 -18.00 -0.40 -7.53
C LEU A 91 -16.59 -0.31 -6.96
N ARG A 92 -16.53 0.05 -5.68
CA ARG A 92 -15.31 0.17 -4.90
C ARG A 92 -14.59 -1.19 -4.80
N GLY A 93 -13.33 -1.25 -5.21
CA GLY A 93 -12.48 -2.44 -5.14
C GLY A 93 -11.63 -2.53 -3.87
N ASP A 94 -11.38 -1.42 -3.21
CA ASP A 94 -10.53 -1.33 -2.02
C ASP A 94 -11.31 -1.60 -0.72
N ILE A 95 -10.59 -2.15 0.26
CA ILE A 95 -11.14 -2.62 1.53
C ILE A 95 -10.82 -1.58 2.62
N ASN A 96 -11.82 -1.21 3.41
CA ASN A 96 -11.62 -0.43 4.63
C ASN A 96 -11.53 -1.34 5.86
N CYS A 97 -10.50 -1.16 6.67
CA CYS A 97 -10.32 -1.86 7.94
C CYS A 97 -10.44 -0.90 9.12
N CYS A 98 -11.17 -1.32 10.18
CA CYS A 98 -11.23 -0.63 11.46
C CYS A 98 -10.65 -1.53 12.55
N ILE A 99 -9.76 -0.99 13.39
CA ILE A 99 -9.14 -1.74 14.49
C ILE A 99 -9.64 -1.16 15.80
N VAL A 100 -10.41 -1.96 16.55
CA VAL A 100 -10.93 -1.62 17.88
C VAL A 100 -10.42 -2.63 18.88
N GLY A 101 -10.01 -2.17 20.06
CA GLY A 101 -9.54 -3.05 21.12
C GLY A 101 -8.99 -2.28 22.31
N ASP A 102 -8.67 -3.00 23.38
CA ASP A 102 -8.24 -2.44 24.67
C ASP A 102 -7.01 -1.54 24.57
N PRO A 103 -6.79 -0.61 25.51
CA PRO A 103 -5.53 0.13 25.62
C PRO A 103 -4.32 -0.81 25.56
N SER A 104 -3.21 -0.32 25.01
CA SER A 104 -1.93 -1.08 24.92
C SER A 104 -1.90 -2.29 23.96
N THR A 105 -2.87 -2.45 23.06
CA THR A 105 -2.92 -3.54 22.05
C THR A 105 -2.18 -3.24 20.73
N ALA A 106 -1.14 -2.39 20.75
CA ALA A 106 -0.31 -2.02 19.59
C ALA A 106 -1.05 -1.44 18.35
N LYS A 107 -2.33 -1.06 18.45
CA LYS A 107 -3.14 -0.49 17.34
C LYS A 107 -2.43 0.65 16.60
N SER A 108 -1.92 1.64 17.35
CA SER A 108 -1.19 2.78 16.77
C SER A 108 0.14 2.37 16.12
N GLN A 109 0.75 1.27 16.55
CA GLN A 109 1.99 0.77 15.97
C GLN A 109 1.75 0.18 14.58
N PHE A 110 0.64 -0.55 14.41
CA PHE A 110 0.22 -1.04 13.10
C PHE A 110 0.00 0.10 12.10
N LEU A 111 -0.72 1.15 12.52
CA LEU A 111 -1.00 2.31 11.66
C LEU A 111 0.29 3.06 11.25
N LYS A 112 1.24 3.23 12.17
CA LYS A 112 2.54 3.85 11.87
C LYS A 112 3.34 3.04 10.86
N GLN A 113 3.48 1.73 11.06
CA GLN A 113 4.21 0.85 10.15
C GLN A 113 3.60 0.84 8.75
N VAL A 114 2.27 0.81 8.65
CA VAL A 114 1.57 0.91 7.36
C VAL A 114 1.85 2.23 6.67
N SER A 115 1.85 3.35 7.42
CA SER A 115 2.13 4.67 6.85
C SER A 115 3.57 4.87 6.39
N GLU A 116 4.53 4.21 7.05
CA GLU A 116 5.93 4.22 6.64
C GLU A 116 6.17 3.33 5.41
N PHE A 117 5.45 2.20 5.35
CA PHE A 117 5.58 1.24 4.26
C PHE A 117 4.94 1.73 2.95
N SER A 118 3.70 2.24 3.02
CA SER A 118 2.95 2.64 1.84
C SER A 118 3.31 4.07 1.38
N PRO A 119 3.77 4.27 0.14
CA PRO A 119 4.27 5.56 -0.35
C PRO A 119 3.21 6.66 -0.45
N ARG A 120 1.92 6.31 -0.43
CA ARG A 120 0.78 7.25 -0.51
C ARG A 120 -0.06 7.27 0.76
N ALA A 121 0.34 6.54 1.81
CA ALA A 121 -0.42 6.51 3.06
C ALA A 121 -0.12 7.75 3.91
N VAL A 122 -1.17 8.40 4.39
CA VAL A 122 -1.07 9.53 5.31
C VAL A 122 -1.58 9.08 6.68
N TYR A 123 -0.70 9.12 7.68
CA TYR A 123 -1.08 8.85 9.07
C TYR A 123 -1.54 10.14 9.75
N THR A 124 -2.74 10.09 10.31
CA THR A 124 -3.43 11.24 10.88
C THR A 124 -4.00 10.89 12.26
N SER A 125 -3.74 11.74 13.27
CA SER A 125 -4.32 11.57 14.61
C SER A 125 -5.50 12.52 14.82
N GLY A 126 -6.71 11.96 15.00
CA GLY A 126 -7.98 12.67 15.15
C GLY A 126 -8.00 13.77 16.21
N THR A 127 -7.17 13.64 17.26
CA THR A 127 -7.09 14.61 18.36
C THR A 127 -6.60 16.00 17.92
N TYR A 128 -5.88 16.10 16.80
CA TYR A 128 -5.28 17.34 16.32
C TYR A 128 -6.03 17.97 15.13
N TYR A 129 -7.12 17.37 14.66
CA TYR A 129 -7.92 17.91 13.56
C TYR A 129 -8.90 18.97 14.07
N PHE A 130 -8.47 20.23 14.05
CA PHE A 130 -9.38 21.37 14.15
C PHE A 130 -10.06 21.59 12.80
N LEU A 131 -11.13 20.83 12.52
CA LEU A 131 -12.24 21.06 11.55
C LEU A 131 -11.98 21.60 10.12
N MET A 132 -10.74 21.81 9.66
CA MET A 132 -10.45 22.48 8.38
C MET A 132 -9.36 21.76 7.58
N GLY A 133 -9.64 20.54 7.13
CA GLY A 133 -8.70 19.82 6.26
C GLY A 133 -9.08 18.41 5.81
N VAL A 134 -10.30 17.94 6.07
CA VAL A 134 -10.76 16.60 5.62
C VAL A 134 -12.00 16.74 4.75
N LEU A 135 -11.85 17.47 3.66
CA LEU A 135 -12.70 17.42 2.47
C LEU A 135 -11.73 17.49 1.29
N ASP A 136 -11.91 16.59 0.33
CA ASP A 136 -11.16 16.42 -0.93
C ASP A 136 -10.13 15.28 -0.93
N THR A 137 -10.66 14.05 -1.04
CA THR A 137 -10.13 13.05 -1.97
C THR A 137 -11.31 12.28 -2.56
#